data_AF-A0A1D2VLQ0-F1
#
_entry.id   AF-A0A1D2VLQ0-F1
#
_cell.length_a   1.000
_cell.length_b   1.000
_cell.length_c   1.000
_cell.angle_alpha   90.00
_cell.angle_beta   90.00
_cell.angle_gamma   90.00
#
_symmetry.space_group_name_H-M   'P 1'
#
loop_
_entity.id
_entity.type
_entity.pdbx_description
1 polymer ?
#
loop_
_entity_poly.entity_id
_entity_poly.type
_entity_poly.pdbx_seq_one_letter_code
_entity_poly.pdbx_strand_id
1 'polypeptide(L)'
;IDPTLIILKLSQLSFQSPLRKKMNLIFAVNPTSLTPFLSISTDFNKTNLQKTELILNDLNNDNIFFSSFLPVPEKKNLDYLIVFYKQNYLNKFNNDPILLTINKELMTKYLSTSYPDSFSTNDQDKENDSYRNFIIQQACLTGFRISDYKNAKLFYVEAFKKNKEGTLYFLQDYILFGFKKPILIFSSKDITSISYSSITRLTFNITLIIKDEEKIEFSMIDQSEFGKIDKYIKDKQVVDKSMADELKAK
;
A
#
# COMPACT_ATOMS: atom_id res chain seq x y z
N ILE A 1 -1.19 -25.44 4.15
CA ILE A 1 -2.08 -24.75 5.11
C ILE A 1 -3.32 -25.61 5.26
N ASP A 2 -3.76 -25.89 6.49
CA ASP A 2 -4.98 -26.66 6.71
C ASP A 2 -6.20 -25.85 6.22
N PRO A 3 -7.00 -26.35 5.26
CA PRO A 3 -8.17 -25.65 4.75
C PRO A 3 -9.21 -25.30 5.81
N THR A 4 -9.32 -26.09 6.88
CA THR A 4 -10.31 -25.89 7.95
C THR A 4 -9.99 -24.69 8.85
N LEU A 5 -8.74 -24.22 8.82
CA LEU A 5 -8.25 -23.10 9.62
C LEU A 5 -8.11 -21.80 8.81
N ILE A 6 -8.58 -21.80 7.56
CA ILE A 6 -8.58 -20.62 6.71
C ILE A 6 -9.76 -19.72 7.09
N ILE A 7 -9.46 -18.49 7.47
CA ILE A 7 -10.46 -17.44 7.75
C ILE A 7 -10.87 -16.77 6.44
N LEU A 8 -9.88 -16.32 5.67
CA LEU A 8 -10.10 -15.65 4.40
C LEU A 8 -9.07 -16.11 3.38
N LYS A 9 -9.53 -16.50 2.20
CA LYS A 9 -8.68 -16.74 1.03
C LYS A 9 -9.11 -15.79 -0.08
N LEU A 10 -8.17 -15.01 -0.58
CA LEU A 10 -8.33 -14.19 -1.77
C LEU A 10 -7.51 -14.81 -2.89
N SER A 11 -8.19 -15.28 -3.94
CA SER A 11 -7.57 -16.11 -4.96
C SER A 11 -7.18 -15.32 -6.21
N GLN A 12 -6.17 -15.81 -6.94
CA GLN A 12 -5.79 -15.30 -8.28
C GLN A 12 -5.40 -13.81 -8.31
N LEU A 13 -4.80 -13.32 -7.22
CA LEU A 13 -4.33 -11.94 -7.09
C LEU A 13 -3.02 -11.74 -7.86
N SER A 14 -2.89 -10.60 -8.51
CA SER A 14 -1.66 -10.23 -9.23
C SER A 14 -0.70 -9.53 -8.28
N PHE A 15 0.29 -10.26 -7.75
CA PHE A 15 1.36 -9.67 -6.94
C PHE A 15 2.39 -8.99 -7.84
N GLN A 16 2.83 -7.81 -7.39
CA GLN A 16 3.88 -7.00 -8.00
C GLN A 16 5.14 -6.95 -7.11
N SER A 17 4.95 -7.10 -5.79
CA SER A 17 6.01 -7.13 -4.77
C SER A 17 5.58 -8.07 -3.62
N PRO A 18 6.50 -8.79 -2.96
CA PRO A 18 7.95 -8.87 -3.22
C PRO A 18 8.32 -9.66 -4.49
N LEU A 19 7.35 -10.39 -5.03
CA LEU A 19 7.48 -11.22 -6.22
C LEU A 19 6.39 -10.87 -7.23
N ARG A 20 6.72 -10.98 -8.52
CA ARG A 20 5.79 -10.68 -9.60
C ARG A 20 5.13 -11.95 -10.12
N LYS A 21 4.01 -12.36 -9.51
CA LYS A 21 3.30 -13.61 -9.86
C LYS A 21 1.83 -13.56 -9.46
N LYS A 22 0.98 -14.34 -10.14
CA LYS A 22 -0.38 -14.62 -9.67
C LYS A 22 -0.37 -15.64 -8.53
N MET A 23 -0.92 -15.28 -7.39
CA MET A 23 -0.96 -16.10 -6.17
C MET A 23 -2.21 -15.81 -5.35
N ASN A 24 -2.37 -16.52 -4.25
CA ASN A 24 -3.45 -16.32 -3.29
C ASN A 24 -2.91 -15.63 -2.04
N LEU A 25 -3.70 -14.72 -1.47
CA LEU A 25 -3.49 -14.18 -0.14
C LEU A 25 -4.40 -14.94 0.83
N ILE A 26 -3.83 -15.55 1.86
CA ILE A 26 -4.57 -16.42 2.78
C ILE A 26 -4.34 -15.95 4.21
N PHE A 27 -5.42 -15.64 4.91
CA PHE A 27 -5.48 -15.46 6.35
C PHE A 27 -5.95 -16.77 6.97
N ALA A 28 -5.16 -17.31 7.89
CA ALA A 28 -5.44 -18.58 8.55
C ALA A 28 -4.95 -18.59 10.00
N VAL A 29 -5.36 -19.59 10.77
CA VAL A 29 -4.92 -19.79 12.15
C VAL A 29 -3.93 -20.94 12.22
N ASN A 30 -2.86 -20.77 13.00
CA ASN A 30 -1.93 -21.86 13.28
C ASN A 30 -2.59 -22.89 14.21
N PRO A 31 -2.62 -24.19 13.86
CA PRO A 31 -3.30 -25.22 14.67
C PRO A 31 -2.73 -25.38 16.07
N THR A 32 -1.43 -25.14 16.24
CA THR A 32 -0.72 -25.39 17.50
C THR A 32 -0.75 -24.17 18.41
N SER A 33 -0.42 -22.99 17.88
CA SER A 33 -0.36 -21.75 18.67
C SER A 33 -1.68 -21.01 18.75
N LEU A 34 -2.67 -21.37 17.92
CA LEU A 34 -3.95 -20.67 17.77
C LEU A 34 -3.80 -19.18 17.40
N THR A 35 -2.64 -18.80 16.87
CA THR A 35 -2.36 -17.43 16.42
C THR A 35 -2.66 -17.29 14.93
N PRO A 36 -3.28 -16.17 14.50
CA PRO A 36 -3.50 -15.93 13.09
C PRO A 36 -2.19 -15.63 12.36
N PHE A 37 -2.14 -15.95 11.06
CA PHE A 37 -1.04 -15.60 10.17
C PHE A 37 -1.57 -15.28 8.77
N LEU A 38 -0.79 -14.49 8.03
CA LEU A 38 -1.03 -14.18 6.62
C LEU A 38 0.00 -14.94 5.79
N SER A 39 -0.43 -15.47 4.65
CA SER A 39 0.46 -16.17 3.72
C SER A 39 0.18 -15.84 2.27
N ILE A 40 1.24 -15.88 1.46
CA ILE A 40 1.19 -15.79 0.02
C ILE A 40 1.53 -17.17 -0.54
N SER A 41 0.52 -17.84 -1.09
CA SER A 41 0.63 -19.24 -1.50
C SER A 41 -0.09 -19.51 -2.82
N THR A 42 0.33 -20.55 -3.53
CA THR A 42 -0.42 -21.06 -4.68
C THR A 42 -1.64 -21.86 -4.23
N ASP A 43 -2.49 -22.25 -5.18
CA ASP A 43 -3.40 -23.38 -4.96
C ASP A 43 -2.62 -24.69 -4.82
N PHE A 44 -3.29 -25.71 -4.29
CA PHE A 44 -2.79 -27.07 -4.29
C PHE A 44 -2.63 -27.55 -5.73
N ASN A 45 -1.46 -28.07 -6.06
CA ASN A 45 -1.21 -28.68 -7.37
C ASN A 45 -1.77 -30.11 -7.42
N LYS A 46 -1.61 -30.80 -8.57
CA LYS A 46 -2.04 -32.20 -8.77
C LYS A 46 -1.40 -33.18 -7.78
N THR A 47 -0.29 -32.83 -7.14
CA THR A 47 0.39 -33.65 -6.14
C THR A 47 0.06 -33.21 -4.71
N ASN A 48 -1.01 -32.44 -4.50
CA ASN A 48 -1.44 -31.86 -3.21
C ASN A 48 -0.35 -31.05 -2.49
N LEU A 49 0.62 -30.52 -3.23
CA LEU A 49 1.63 -29.62 -2.72
C LEU A 49 1.17 -28.18 -2.95
N GLN A 50 1.18 -27.41 -1.87
CA GLN A 50 0.95 -25.97 -1.88
C GLN A 50 2.29 -25.26 -1.74
N LYS A 51 2.66 -24.43 -2.73
CA LYS A 51 3.88 -23.62 -2.61
C LYS A 51 3.55 -22.33 -1.84
N THR A 52 4.21 -22.14 -0.71
CA THR A 52 4.12 -20.91 0.10
C THR A 52 5.39 -20.11 -0.07
N GLU A 53 5.25 -18.88 -0.58
CA GLU A 53 6.40 -18.01 -0.85
C GLU A 53 6.73 -17.15 0.38
N LEU A 54 5.72 -16.64 1.07
CA LEU A 54 5.86 -15.72 2.21
C LEU A 54 4.81 -16.00 3.29
N ILE A 55 5.22 -15.87 4.56
CA ILE A 55 4.35 -15.99 5.74
C ILE A 55 4.65 -14.81 6.68
N LEU A 56 3.61 -14.17 7.19
CA LEU A 56 3.65 -13.20 8.28
C LEU A 56 2.91 -13.79 9.48
N ASN A 57 3.62 -14.12 10.56
CA ASN A 57 3.01 -14.66 11.78
C ASN A 57 2.47 -13.55 12.67
N ASP A 58 3.21 -12.45 12.83
CA ASP A 58 2.81 -11.33 13.66
C ASP A 58 2.02 -10.34 12.80
N LEU A 59 0.69 -10.39 12.89
CA LEU A 59 -0.21 -9.51 12.11
C LEU A 59 -0.56 -8.20 12.83
N ASN A 60 -0.06 -8.00 14.05
CA ASN A 60 -0.27 -6.81 14.84
C ASN A 60 0.52 -5.60 14.28
N ASN A 61 0.28 -4.42 14.88
CA ASN A 61 0.93 -3.17 14.47
C ASN A 61 2.43 -3.12 14.76
N ASP A 62 2.97 -4.00 15.62
CA ASP A 62 4.40 -4.04 15.91
C ASP A 62 5.18 -4.54 14.70
N ASN A 63 4.61 -5.50 13.95
CA ASN A 63 5.19 -5.96 12.71
C ASN A 63 4.61 -5.23 11.49
N ILE A 64 3.29 -5.13 11.36
CA ILE A 64 2.61 -4.49 10.23
C ILE A 64 2.48 -3.00 10.50
N PHE A 65 3.42 -2.20 10.01
CA PHE A 65 3.46 -0.77 10.30
C PHE A 65 2.67 0.10 9.30
N PHE A 66 2.27 -0.47 8.16
CA PHE A 66 1.37 0.19 7.23
C PHE A 66 0.65 -0.82 6.35
N SER A 67 -0.67 -0.69 6.21
CA SER A 67 -1.38 -1.36 5.12
C SER A 67 -2.61 -0.57 4.68
N SER A 68 -2.87 -0.57 3.39
CA SER A 68 -3.97 0.21 2.82
C SER A 68 -4.41 -0.28 1.45
N PHE A 69 -5.68 -0.04 1.14
CA PHE A 69 -6.13 0.06 -0.25
C PHE A 69 -5.73 1.41 -0.85
N LEU A 70 -5.30 1.40 -2.11
CA LEU A 70 -4.96 2.61 -2.86
C LEU A 70 -5.52 2.52 -4.28
N PRO A 71 -6.01 3.63 -4.87
CA PRO A 71 -6.48 3.62 -6.24
C PRO A 71 -5.32 3.38 -7.20
N VAL A 72 -5.59 2.72 -8.34
CA VAL A 72 -4.65 2.64 -9.45
C VAL A 72 -4.88 3.85 -10.38
N PRO A 73 -3.91 4.78 -10.55
CA PRO A 73 -4.12 6.04 -11.28
C PRO A 73 -4.75 5.89 -12.66
N GLU A 74 -4.27 4.92 -13.44
CA GLU A 74 -4.70 4.68 -14.81
C GLU A 74 -5.97 3.81 -14.92
N LYS A 75 -6.35 3.09 -13.85
CA LYS A 75 -7.31 1.97 -13.92
C LYS A 75 -8.29 1.99 -12.76
N LYS A 76 -9.42 2.70 -12.93
CA LYS A 76 -10.46 2.85 -11.91
C LYS A 76 -11.09 1.55 -11.41
N ASN A 77 -11.07 0.50 -12.24
CA ASN A 77 -11.59 -0.83 -11.90
C ASN A 77 -10.60 -1.69 -11.10
N LEU A 78 -9.40 -1.17 -10.84
CA LEU A 78 -8.36 -1.84 -10.06
C LEU A 78 -8.04 -1.02 -8.82
N ASP A 79 -7.68 -1.73 -7.76
CA ASP A 79 -7.05 -1.16 -6.58
C ASP A 79 -5.76 -1.89 -6.26
N TYR A 80 -4.83 -1.16 -5.66
CA TYR A 80 -3.72 -1.75 -4.94
C TYR A 80 -4.15 -2.12 -3.53
N LEU A 81 -3.67 -3.27 -3.05
CA LEU A 81 -3.51 -3.53 -1.62
C LEU A 81 -2.00 -3.58 -1.35
N ILE A 82 -1.54 -2.70 -0.47
CA ILE A 82 -0.15 -2.63 -0.06
C ILE A 82 -0.01 -2.93 1.43
N VAL A 83 1.04 -3.67 1.79
CA VAL A 83 1.38 -4.03 3.17
C VAL A 83 2.88 -3.87 3.36
N PHE A 84 3.27 -2.99 4.28
CA PHE A 84 4.61 -2.92 4.81
C PHE A 84 4.68 -3.60 6.17
N TYR A 85 5.77 -4.32 6.38
CA TYR A 85 6.00 -5.13 7.56
C TYR A 85 7.49 -5.10 7.93
N LYS A 86 7.81 -5.34 9.20
CA LYS A 86 9.20 -5.31 9.71
C LYS A 86 9.93 -6.63 9.49
N GLN A 87 9.22 -7.75 9.62
CA GLN A 87 9.78 -9.09 9.49
C GLN A 87 8.77 -10.07 8.89
N ASN A 88 9.30 -11.04 8.14
CA ASN A 88 8.54 -12.20 7.70
C ASN A 88 9.26 -13.50 8.11
N TYR A 89 8.54 -14.61 8.01
CA TYR A 89 9.09 -15.92 8.33
C TYR A 89 10.32 -16.22 7.45
N LEU A 90 11.45 -16.52 8.09
CA LEU A 90 12.77 -16.76 7.48
C LEU A 90 13.40 -15.53 6.78
N ASN A 91 12.92 -14.31 7.04
CA ASN A 91 13.48 -13.07 6.49
C ASN A 91 13.66 -13.10 4.95
N LYS A 92 12.70 -13.73 4.26
CA LYS A 92 12.71 -13.79 2.80
C LYS A 92 12.51 -12.40 2.20
N PHE A 93 13.02 -12.19 0.99
CA PHE A 93 12.78 -10.98 0.19
C PHE A 93 13.19 -9.65 0.86
N ASN A 94 14.07 -9.67 1.87
CA ASN A 94 14.58 -8.46 2.54
C ASN A 94 13.47 -7.50 3.01
N ASN A 95 12.32 -8.06 3.44
CA ASN A 95 11.15 -7.29 3.88
C ASN A 95 10.58 -6.31 2.83
N ASP A 96 10.79 -6.59 1.55
CA ASP A 96 10.16 -5.86 0.44
C ASP A 96 8.62 -5.95 0.59
N PRO A 97 7.89 -4.83 0.46
CA PRO A 97 6.48 -4.77 0.83
C PRO A 97 5.64 -5.72 -0.03
N ILE A 98 4.53 -6.19 0.53
CA ILE A 98 3.53 -6.88 -0.27
C ILE A 98 2.77 -5.82 -1.06
N LEU A 99 2.78 -5.96 -2.38
CA LEU A 99 1.96 -5.16 -3.26
C LEU A 99 1.24 -6.08 -4.22
N LEU A 100 -0.07 -5.96 -4.26
CA LEU A 100 -0.92 -6.71 -5.18
C LEU A 100 -2.02 -5.82 -5.76
N THR A 101 -2.55 -6.25 -6.90
CA THR A 101 -3.67 -5.58 -7.55
C THR A 101 -4.92 -6.44 -7.48
N ILE A 102 -6.04 -5.80 -7.12
CA ILE A 102 -7.37 -6.39 -7.04
C ILE A 102 -8.25 -5.75 -8.10
N ASN A 103 -8.94 -6.58 -8.89
CA ASN A 103 -10.00 -6.13 -9.77
C ASN A 103 -11.32 -6.11 -8.99
N LYS A 104 -12.00 -4.97 -8.98
CA LYS A 104 -13.20 -4.71 -8.16
C LYS A 104 -14.31 -5.71 -8.45
N GLU A 105 -14.72 -5.79 -9.72
CA GLU A 105 -15.83 -6.63 -10.17
C GLU A 105 -15.55 -8.12 -9.98
N LEU A 106 -14.34 -8.56 -10.35
CA LEU A 106 -13.93 -9.96 -10.19
C LEU A 106 -13.85 -10.35 -8.71
N MET A 107 -13.36 -9.46 -7.84
CA MET A 107 -13.30 -9.72 -6.41
C MET A 107 -14.69 -9.77 -5.79
N THR A 108 -15.56 -8.82 -6.10
CA THR A 108 -16.95 -8.83 -5.63
C THR A 108 -17.67 -10.11 -6.04
N LYS A 109 -17.54 -10.54 -7.30
CA LYS A 109 -18.12 -11.80 -7.79
C LYS A 109 -17.50 -13.04 -7.10
N TYR A 110 -16.19 -13.02 -6.88
CA TYR A 110 -15.50 -14.09 -6.18
C TYR A 110 -15.99 -14.24 -4.74
N LEU A 111 -16.12 -13.12 -4.01
CA LEU A 111 -16.57 -13.12 -2.63
C LEU A 111 -18.04 -13.54 -2.51
N SER A 112 -18.93 -13.07 -3.40
CA SER A 112 -20.34 -13.50 -3.39
C SER A 112 -20.51 -14.99 -3.66
N THR A 113 -19.61 -15.59 -4.45
CA THR A 113 -19.64 -17.03 -4.72
C THR A 113 -19.00 -17.84 -3.60
N SER A 114 -17.91 -17.35 -3.02
CA SER A 114 -17.10 -18.10 -2.05
C SER A 114 -17.59 -17.95 -0.61
N TYR A 115 -18.28 -16.85 -0.32
CA TYR A 115 -18.73 -16.44 1.01
C TYR A 115 -20.20 -15.96 0.99
N PRO A 116 -21.15 -16.72 0.41
CA PRO A 116 -22.52 -16.25 0.16
C PRO A 116 -23.28 -15.84 1.43
N ASP A 117 -23.00 -16.50 2.56
CA ASP A 117 -23.71 -16.24 3.83
C ASP A 117 -23.16 -15.01 4.58
N SER A 118 -21.93 -14.59 4.28
CA SER A 118 -21.24 -13.51 5.01
C SER A 118 -20.93 -12.27 4.15
N PHE A 119 -21.01 -12.39 2.82
CA PHE A 119 -20.77 -11.31 1.89
C PHE A 119 -22.06 -10.95 1.14
N SER A 120 -22.62 -9.79 1.47
CA SER A 120 -23.77 -9.22 0.77
C SER A 120 -23.38 -7.92 0.07
N THR A 121 -23.84 -7.75 -1.17
CA THR A 121 -23.79 -6.46 -1.87
C THR A 121 -25.11 -5.75 -1.64
N ASN A 122 -25.13 -4.67 -0.87
CA ASN A 122 -26.33 -3.83 -0.78
C ASN A 122 -26.34 -2.86 -1.97
N ASP A 123 -27.47 -2.73 -2.66
CA ASP A 123 -27.64 -1.79 -3.79
C ASP A 123 -27.45 -0.31 -3.40
N GLN A 124 -27.41 -0.01 -2.09
CA GLN A 124 -27.16 1.34 -1.56
C GLN A 124 -25.68 1.73 -1.48
N ASP A 125 -24.75 0.78 -1.64
CA ASP A 125 -23.32 1.08 -1.74
C ASP A 125 -23.01 1.61 -3.15
N LYS A 126 -23.40 2.88 -3.40
CA LYS A 126 -23.32 3.57 -4.70
C LYS A 126 -21.93 3.59 -5.35
N GLU A 127 -20.89 3.13 -4.66
CA GLU A 127 -19.55 2.92 -5.18
C GLU A 127 -19.02 1.57 -4.68
N ASN A 128 -19.40 0.47 -5.34
CA ASN A 128 -18.67 -0.79 -5.59
C ASN A 128 -17.55 -1.30 -4.62
N ASP A 129 -17.55 -0.90 -3.34
CA ASP A 129 -16.45 -1.10 -2.37
C ASP A 129 -16.84 -2.08 -1.24
N SER A 130 -17.97 -2.76 -1.38
CA SER A 130 -18.41 -3.81 -0.46
C SER A 130 -17.32 -4.86 -0.21
N TYR A 131 -16.56 -5.22 -1.26
CA TYR A 131 -15.43 -6.15 -1.13
C TYR A 131 -14.31 -5.61 -0.25
N ARG A 132 -14.00 -4.31 -0.28
CA ARG A 132 -12.98 -3.71 0.60
C ARG A 132 -13.42 -3.81 2.04
N ASN A 133 -14.65 -3.39 2.34
CA ASN A 133 -15.22 -3.45 3.69
C ASN A 133 -15.18 -4.88 4.24
N PHE A 134 -15.57 -5.87 3.42
CA PHE A 134 -15.49 -7.27 3.81
C PHE A 134 -14.05 -7.70 4.12
N ILE A 135 -13.09 -7.42 3.22
CA ILE A 135 -11.68 -7.78 3.44
C ILE A 135 -11.13 -7.11 4.71
N ILE A 136 -11.43 -5.82 4.92
CA ILE A 136 -11.00 -5.07 6.12
C ILE A 136 -11.56 -5.72 7.39
N GLN A 137 -12.84 -6.08 7.40
CA GLN A 137 -13.47 -6.73 8.54
C GLN A 137 -12.85 -8.10 8.83
N GLN A 138 -12.69 -8.95 7.81
CA GLN A 138 -12.09 -10.28 7.97
C GLN A 138 -10.62 -10.19 8.42
N ALA A 139 -9.86 -9.25 7.86
CA ALA A 139 -8.51 -8.95 8.29
C ALA A 139 -8.47 -8.52 9.77
N CYS A 140 -9.38 -7.65 10.19
CA CYS A 140 -9.44 -7.15 11.56
C CYS A 140 -9.64 -8.27 12.59
N LEU A 141 -10.41 -9.31 12.26
CA LEU A 141 -10.59 -10.50 13.11
C LEU A 141 -9.25 -11.22 13.41
N THR A 142 -8.26 -11.07 12.54
CA THR A 142 -6.91 -11.64 12.71
C THR A 142 -5.92 -10.68 13.38
N GLY A 143 -6.38 -9.52 13.83
CA GLY A 143 -5.52 -8.45 14.33
C GLY A 143 -4.81 -7.65 13.23
N PHE A 144 -5.01 -8.01 11.96
CA PHE A 144 -4.45 -7.32 10.80
C PHE A 144 -5.29 -6.08 10.47
N ARG A 145 -4.71 -4.88 10.60
CA ARG A 145 -5.41 -3.62 10.35
C ARG A 145 -5.09 -3.09 8.97
N ILE A 146 -6.13 -2.93 8.14
CA ILE A 146 -6.06 -2.28 6.83
C ILE A 146 -6.74 -0.91 6.94
N SER A 147 -6.00 0.14 6.61
CA SER A 147 -6.55 1.49 6.53
C SER A 147 -7.31 1.67 5.21
N ASP A 148 -8.43 2.40 5.26
CA ASP A 148 -9.12 2.85 4.05
C ASP A 148 -9.12 4.39 4.01
N TYR A 149 -8.34 4.95 3.09
CA TYR A 149 -8.21 6.39 2.90
C TYR A 149 -9.25 6.96 1.92
N LYS A 150 -10.29 6.20 1.53
CA LYS A 150 -11.32 6.70 0.58
C LYS A 150 -11.94 8.05 0.99
N ASN A 151 -12.20 8.23 2.29
CA ASN A 151 -12.78 9.46 2.83
C ASN A 151 -11.73 10.51 3.24
N ALA A 152 -10.44 10.15 3.20
CA ALA A 152 -9.36 11.08 3.46
C ALA A 152 -9.07 11.88 2.17
N LYS A 153 -8.55 13.10 2.33
CA LYS A 153 -8.02 13.91 1.22
C LYS A 153 -6.71 13.27 0.70
N LEU A 154 -6.83 12.11 0.05
CA LEU A 154 -5.73 11.47 -0.65
C LEU A 154 -5.62 12.08 -2.04
N PHE A 155 -4.41 12.32 -2.50
CA PHE A 155 -4.13 12.58 -3.90
C PHE A 155 -2.79 11.97 -4.26
N TYR A 156 -2.53 11.89 -5.56
CA TYR A 156 -1.29 11.35 -6.07
C TYR A 156 -0.82 12.17 -7.29
N VAL A 157 0.49 12.16 -7.51
CA VAL A 157 1.13 12.83 -8.64
C VAL A 157 2.14 11.89 -9.28
N GLU A 158 2.39 12.03 -10.57
CA GLU A 158 3.48 11.33 -11.23
C GLU A 158 4.81 12.04 -10.95
N ALA A 159 5.85 11.27 -10.70
CA ALA A 159 7.17 11.76 -10.33
C ALA A 159 8.27 10.75 -10.70
N PHE A 160 9.51 11.21 -10.65
CA PHE A 160 10.67 10.36 -10.85
C PHE A 160 11.51 10.27 -9.58
N LYS A 161 11.87 9.06 -9.17
CA LYS A 161 12.95 8.82 -8.22
C LYS A 161 14.20 8.43 -9.00
N LYS A 162 15.16 9.34 -9.10
CA LYS A 162 16.32 9.20 -10.00
C LYS A 162 15.85 8.97 -11.45
N ASN A 163 16.03 7.76 -11.98
CA ASN A 163 15.62 7.36 -13.33
C ASN A 163 14.38 6.44 -13.35
N LYS A 164 13.69 6.29 -12.21
CA LYS A 164 12.51 5.45 -12.07
C LYS A 164 11.28 6.33 -11.96
N GLU A 165 10.43 6.24 -12.98
CA GLU A 165 9.08 6.79 -12.96
C GLU A 165 8.22 6.05 -11.93
N GLY A 166 7.35 6.79 -11.24
CA GLY A 166 6.34 6.24 -10.37
C GLY A 166 5.36 7.31 -9.90
N THR A 167 4.39 6.87 -9.14
CA THR A 167 3.36 7.68 -8.52
C THR A 167 3.72 7.97 -7.07
N LEU A 168 3.66 9.24 -6.68
CA LEU A 168 3.82 9.73 -5.32
C LEU A 168 2.44 10.00 -4.72
N TYR A 169 2.01 9.16 -3.78
CA TYR A 169 0.76 9.29 -3.04
C TYR A 169 0.99 10.12 -1.78
N PHE A 170 0.16 11.14 -1.61
CA PHE A 170 0.07 11.95 -0.41
C PHE A 170 -1.15 11.48 0.39
N LEU A 171 -0.90 10.69 1.43
CA LEU A 171 -1.91 10.16 2.33
C LEU A 171 -1.97 11.01 3.59
N GLN A 172 -2.98 10.79 4.43
CA GLN A 172 -3.13 11.59 5.64
C GLN A 172 -1.85 11.57 6.50
N ASP A 173 -1.31 10.41 6.85
CA ASP A 173 -0.17 10.32 7.77
C ASP A 173 1.10 9.74 7.14
N TYR A 174 1.09 9.55 5.81
CA TYR A 174 2.19 8.97 5.06
C TYR A 174 2.35 9.59 3.67
N ILE A 175 3.58 9.61 3.17
CA ILE A 175 3.89 9.81 1.75
C ILE A 175 4.45 8.48 1.22
N LEU A 176 3.92 8.02 0.09
CA LEU A 176 4.29 6.74 -0.51
C LEU A 176 4.71 6.96 -1.96
N PHE A 177 5.88 6.45 -2.35
CA PHE A 177 6.33 6.41 -3.74
C PHE A 177 6.32 4.98 -4.25
N GLY A 178 5.75 4.76 -5.44
CA GLY A 178 5.72 3.45 -6.05
C GLY A 178 5.03 3.44 -7.42
N PHE A 179 4.77 2.31 -8.05
CA PHE A 179 5.10 0.98 -7.58
C PHE A 179 6.15 0.25 -8.45
N LYS A 180 6.82 0.97 -9.36
CA LYS A 180 8.13 0.51 -9.85
C LYS A 180 9.12 0.60 -8.68
N LYS A 181 10.00 -0.40 -8.53
CA LYS A 181 11.00 -0.38 -7.45
C LYS A 181 11.93 0.84 -7.59
N PRO A 182 12.30 1.51 -6.48
CA PRO A 182 11.98 1.17 -5.09
C PRO A 182 10.57 1.60 -4.67
N ILE A 183 9.90 0.80 -3.84
CA ILE A 183 8.65 1.18 -3.18
C ILE A 183 9.02 1.78 -1.83
N LEU A 184 8.69 3.05 -1.61
CA LEU A 184 9.11 3.82 -0.44
C LEU A 184 7.90 4.35 0.31
N ILE A 185 7.97 4.35 1.64
CA ILE A 185 6.97 4.96 2.51
C ILE A 185 7.64 5.80 3.58
N PHE A 186 7.09 6.98 3.83
CA PHE A 186 7.56 7.93 4.83
C PHE A 186 6.39 8.30 5.72
N SER A 187 6.55 8.23 7.04
CA SER A 187 5.56 8.81 7.94
C SER A 187 5.65 10.33 7.85
N SER A 188 4.51 11.02 7.79
CA SER A 188 4.48 12.48 7.83
C SER A 188 5.14 13.05 9.10
N LYS A 189 5.20 12.26 10.20
CA LYS A 189 5.88 12.64 11.45
C LYS A 189 7.40 12.59 11.38
N ASP A 190 7.94 11.89 10.39
CA ASP A 190 9.38 11.76 10.18
C ASP A 190 9.89 12.77 9.15
N ILE A 191 9.00 13.53 8.51
CA ILE A 191 9.36 14.58 7.56
C ILE A 191 9.61 15.87 8.34
N THR A 192 10.87 16.29 8.37
CA THR A 192 11.32 17.52 9.03
C THR A 192 10.97 18.76 8.22
N SER A 193 11.20 18.71 6.91
CA SER A 193 10.90 19.81 6.00
C SER A 193 10.82 19.33 4.56
N ILE A 194 10.20 20.14 3.71
CA ILE A 194 10.09 19.90 2.28
C ILE A 194 10.63 21.14 1.56
N SER A 195 11.43 20.94 0.51
CA SER A 195 11.96 22.01 -0.31
C SER A 195 11.65 21.78 -1.78
N TYR A 196 11.39 22.87 -2.50
CA TYR A 196 11.17 22.87 -3.94
C TYR A 196 12.46 23.30 -4.66
N SER A 197 12.78 22.65 -5.77
CA SER A 197 13.96 22.97 -6.58
C SER A 197 13.67 22.77 -8.06
N SER A 198 14.60 23.20 -8.93
CA SER A 198 14.51 23.01 -10.39
C SER A 198 13.17 23.48 -10.98
N ILE A 199 12.63 24.60 -10.48
CA ILE A 199 11.31 25.10 -10.87
C ILE A 199 11.38 25.67 -12.29
N THR A 200 10.61 25.08 -13.19
CA THR A 200 10.43 25.53 -14.57
C THR A 200 8.98 25.91 -14.82
N ARG A 201 8.64 26.26 -16.07
CA ARG A 201 7.24 26.50 -16.47
C ARG A 201 6.38 25.24 -16.49
N LEU A 202 7.00 24.05 -16.59
CA LEU A 202 6.28 22.79 -16.79
C LEU A 202 6.40 21.87 -15.58
N THR A 203 7.56 21.85 -14.94
CA THR A 203 7.85 20.90 -13.86
C THR A 203 8.69 21.53 -12.76
N PHE A 204 8.69 20.86 -11.60
CA PHE A 204 9.58 21.14 -10.48
C PHE A 204 9.99 19.84 -9.78
N ASN A 205 10.96 19.95 -8.87
CA ASN A 205 11.40 18.86 -8.01
C ASN A 205 11.00 19.14 -6.57
N ILE A 206 10.80 18.08 -5.80
CA ILE A 206 10.56 18.10 -4.36
C ILE A 206 11.65 17.31 -3.68
N THR A 207 12.24 17.87 -2.63
CA THR A 207 13.12 17.13 -1.72
C THR A 207 12.46 17.03 -0.36
N LEU A 208 12.21 15.80 0.10
CA LEU A 208 11.82 15.52 1.47
C LEU A 208 13.09 15.44 2.32
N ILE A 209 13.14 16.19 3.40
CA ILE A 209 14.17 16.06 4.44
C ILE A 209 13.52 15.31 5.60
N ILE A 210 13.94 14.08 5.83
CA ILE A 210 13.41 13.24 6.91
C ILE A 210 14.28 13.34 8.17
N LYS A 211 13.91 12.65 9.25
CA LYS A 211 14.75 12.45 10.44
C LYS A 211 16.13 11.94 10.01
N ASP A 212 17.16 12.37 10.74
CA ASP A 212 18.58 12.13 10.42
C ASP A 212 19.13 12.89 9.20
N GLU A 213 18.43 13.95 8.76
CA GLU A 213 18.80 14.82 7.63
C GLU A 213 18.95 14.10 6.29
N GLU A 214 18.40 12.88 6.15
CA GLU A 214 18.39 12.18 4.88
C GLU A 214 17.50 12.93 3.86
N LYS A 215 18.05 13.14 2.67
CA LYS A 215 17.41 13.89 1.58
C LYS A 215 16.89 12.96 0.51
N ILE A 216 15.59 13.00 0.28
CA ILE A 216 14.91 12.16 -0.70
C ILE A 216 14.26 13.06 -1.76
N GLU A 217 14.92 13.12 -2.91
CA GLU A 217 14.43 13.91 -4.05
C GLU A 217 13.52 13.10 -4.98
N PHE A 218 12.43 13.74 -5.37
CA PHE A 218 11.51 13.37 -6.44
C PHE A 218 11.50 14.48 -7.49
N SER A 219 11.63 14.12 -8.76
CA SER A 219 11.80 15.08 -9.86
C SER A 219 10.68 14.98 -10.90
N MET A 220 10.65 15.97 -11.79
CA MET A 220 9.74 16.02 -12.96
C MET A 220 8.25 16.01 -12.57
N ILE A 221 7.90 16.62 -11.44
CA ILE A 221 6.51 16.78 -10.99
C ILE A 221 5.89 17.93 -11.78
N ASP A 222 4.69 17.74 -12.32
CA ASP A 222 3.98 18.74 -13.11
C ASP A 222 3.66 19.99 -12.26
N GLN A 223 3.93 21.18 -12.81
CA GLN A 223 3.72 22.47 -12.15
C GLN A 223 2.25 22.70 -11.74
N SER A 224 1.29 22.12 -12.44
CA SER A 224 -0.14 22.17 -12.10
C SER A 224 -0.47 21.49 -10.75
N GLU A 225 0.40 20.59 -10.28
CA GLU A 225 0.22 19.87 -9.02
C GLU A 225 0.77 20.64 -7.80
N PHE A 226 1.52 21.74 -8.03
CA PHE A 226 2.14 22.55 -6.97
C PHE A 226 1.14 22.96 -5.89
N GLY A 227 -0.03 23.49 -6.29
CA GLY A 227 -1.03 23.98 -5.34
C GLY A 227 -1.60 22.89 -4.43
N LYS A 228 -1.74 21.64 -4.91
CA LYS A 228 -2.22 20.52 -4.10
C LYS A 228 -1.17 20.10 -3.07
N ILE A 229 0.09 20.04 -3.51
CA ILE A 229 1.22 19.67 -2.65
C ILE A 229 1.48 20.73 -1.59
N ASP A 230 1.54 22.00 -1.98
CA ASP A 230 1.74 23.13 -1.06
C ASP A 230 0.65 23.17 0.01
N LYS A 231 -0.61 22.96 -0.39
CA LYS A 231 -1.73 22.85 0.55
C LYS A 231 -1.56 21.68 1.52
N TYR A 232 -1.17 20.50 1.04
CA TYR A 232 -0.94 19.32 1.88
C TYR A 232 0.12 19.57 2.95
N ILE A 233 1.23 20.21 2.56
CA ILE A 233 2.36 20.51 3.45
C ILE A 233 1.94 21.50 4.53
N LYS A 234 1.21 22.56 4.14
CA LYS A 234 0.65 23.56 5.06
C LYS A 234 -0.34 22.96 6.05
N ASP A 235 -1.25 22.11 5.57
CA ASP A 235 -2.24 21.40 6.41
C ASP A 235 -1.56 20.49 7.45
N LYS A 236 -0.38 19.96 7.14
CA LYS A 236 0.38 19.04 8.00
C LYS A 236 1.35 19.73 8.97
N GLN A 237 1.40 21.07 8.98
CA GLN A 237 2.34 21.86 9.78
C GLN A 237 3.82 21.43 9.60
N VAL A 238 4.15 20.83 8.46
CA VAL A 238 5.54 20.53 8.13
C VAL A 238 6.22 21.88 7.93
N VAL A 239 7.33 22.12 8.64
CA VAL A 239 8.04 23.39 8.57
C VAL A 239 8.52 23.62 7.14
N ASP A 240 7.91 24.59 6.47
CA ASP A 240 8.30 25.02 5.15
C ASP A 240 9.64 25.78 5.25
N LYS A 241 10.74 25.09 4.93
CA LYS A 241 12.08 25.69 4.87
C LYS A 241 12.43 26.22 3.48
N SER A 242 11.48 26.28 2.54
CA SER A 242 11.75 26.79 1.18
C SER A 242 12.11 28.28 1.13
N MET A 243 12.02 28.98 2.28
CA MET A 243 12.44 30.37 2.48
C MET A 243 13.69 30.54 3.35
N ALA A 244 14.43 29.47 3.67
CA ALA A 244 15.77 29.63 4.24
C ALA A 244 16.72 30.09 3.12
N ASP A 245 17.29 31.28 3.25
CA ASP A 245 18.17 31.96 2.29
C ASP A 245 19.44 31.17 1.90
N GLU A 246 19.65 29.97 2.43
CA GLU A 246 20.82 29.11 2.20
C GLU A 246 20.75 28.24 0.92
N LEU A 247 19.63 28.25 0.19
CA LEU A 247 19.49 27.53 -1.11
C LEU A 247 19.50 28.45 -2.35
N LYS A 248 19.84 29.74 -2.18
CA LYS A 248 20.19 30.59 -3.33
C LYS A 248 21.64 30.36 -3.72
N ALA A 249 21.82 29.55 -4.77
CA ALA A 249 22.99 29.41 -5.62
C ALA A 249 24.33 28.99 -4.96
N LYS A 250 24.84 27.85 -5.43
CA LYS A 250 26.24 27.74 -5.86
C LYS A 250 26.27 27.12 -7.25
#